data_AF-X1L3Q6-F1
#
_entry.id   AF-X1L3Q6-F1
#
_cell.length_a   1.000
_cell.length_b   1.000
_cell.length_c   1.000
_cell.angle_alpha   90.00
_cell.angle_beta   90.00
_cell.angle_gamma   90.00
#
_symmetry.space_group_name_H-M   'P 1'
#
loop_
_entity.id
_entity.type
_entity.pdbx_description
1 polymer ?
#
loop_
_entity_poly.entity_id
_entity_poly.type
_entity_poly.pdbx_seq_one_letter_code
_entity_poly.pdbx_strand_id
1 'polypeptide(L)'
;VDEPTEVRVGSRVAQINLSKRRREALEKLRGVLEQLEGKDVYIGSYGGARSHFRINRLKLGRLRLEYSSYKYPAAPWKGDYTPSVIVLWGNRDGSVRIFTDQLVNVREQEYQGYTMWLLDFWNGFGEYPIDPCRPIGYACLDIVRFKD
;
A
#
# COMPACT_ATOMS: atom_id res chain seq x y z
N VAL A 1 -16.63 13.66 -11.72
CA VAL A 1 -15.99 13.12 -12.94
C VAL A 1 -14.52 13.14 -12.66
N ASP A 2 -13.87 11.98 -12.50
CA ASP A 2 -12.42 11.94 -12.22
C ASP A 2 -11.66 12.32 -13.48
N GLU A 3 -10.90 13.40 -13.43
CA GLU A 3 -10.04 13.82 -14.52
C GLU A 3 -8.83 12.89 -14.61
N PRO A 4 -8.52 12.32 -15.80
CA PRO A 4 -7.35 11.47 -15.97
C PRO A 4 -6.08 12.31 -15.78
N THR A 5 -5.10 11.74 -15.07
CA THR A 5 -3.81 12.42 -14.87
C THR A 5 -2.96 12.23 -16.12
N GLU A 6 -2.58 13.35 -16.76
CA GLU A 6 -1.62 13.33 -17.85
C GLU A 6 -0.20 13.13 -17.33
N VAL A 7 0.48 12.11 -17.85
CA VAL A 7 1.86 11.80 -17.52
C VAL A 7 2.67 11.88 -18.80
N ARG A 8 3.72 12.72 -18.78
CA ARG A 8 4.62 12.90 -19.92
C ARG A 8 5.90 12.11 -19.71
N VAL A 9 6.21 11.20 -20.64
CA VAL A 9 7.46 10.43 -20.67
C VAL A 9 8.16 10.76 -21.99
N GLY A 10 9.11 11.70 -21.93
CA GLY A 10 9.75 12.26 -23.13
C GLY A 10 8.74 12.98 -24.03
N SER A 11 8.61 12.55 -25.28
CA SER A 11 7.62 13.08 -26.23
C SER A 11 6.23 12.45 -26.10
N ARG A 12 6.07 11.38 -25.31
CA ARG A 12 4.81 10.65 -25.19
C ARG A 12 4.00 11.17 -24.00
N VAL A 13 2.72 11.44 -24.22
CA VAL A 13 1.75 11.77 -23.17
C VAL A 13 0.83 10.56 -22.99
N ALA A 14 0.69 10.08 -21.76
CA ALA A 14 -0.22 9.01 -21.39
C ALA A 14 -1.25 9.55 -20.40
N GLN A 15 -2.53 9.28 -20.64
CA GLN A 15 -3.59 9.60 -19.70
C GLN A 15 -3.84 8.38 -18.80
N ILE A 16 -3.54 8.52 -17.51
CA ILE A 16 -3.72 7.46 -16.53
C ILE A 16 -4.86 7.84 -15.60
N ASN A 17 -5.90 7.02 -15.58
CA ASN A 17 -6.97 7.14 -14.61
C ASN A 17 -6.51 6.56 -13.25
N LEU A 18 -5.87 7.41 -12.43
CA LEU A 18 -5.30 7.02 -11.15
C LEU A 18 -6.38 6.61 -10.14
N SER A 19 -7.56 7.23 -10.17
CA SER A 19 -8.65 6.88 -9.25
C SER A 19 -9.17 5.47 -9.51
N LYS A 20 -9.35 5.09 -10.78
CA LYS A 20 -9.73 3.74 -11.18
C LYS A 20 -8.68 2.72 -10.72
N ARG A 21 -7.39 2.98 -11.00
CA ARG A 21 -6.29 2.10 -10.57
C ARG A 21 -6.23 1.94 -9.06
N ARG A 22 -6.39 3.04 -8.32
CA ARG A 22 -6.41 3.03 -6.87
C ARG A 22 -7.57 2.20 -6.34
N ARG A 23 -8.78 2.36 -6.89
CA ARG A 23 -9.95 1.56 -6.49
C ARG A 23 -9.70 0.07 -6.71
N GLU A 24 -9.20 -0.31 -7.88
CA GLU A 24 -8.86 -1.71 -8.20
C GLU A 24 -7.76 -2.26 -7.28
N ALA A 25 -6.73 -1.47 -6.99
CA ALA A 25 -5.67 -1.85 -6.07
C ALA A 25 -6.18 -2.01 -4.64
N LEU A 26 -7.10 -1.15 -4.19
CA LEU A 26 -7.68 -1.23 -2.85
C LEU A 26 -8.62 -2.43 -2.69
N GLU A 27 -9.43 -2.75 -3.70
CA GLU A 27 -10.23 -3.98 -3.67
C GLU A 27 -9.35 -5.24 -3.57
N LYS A 28 -8.25 -5.28 -4.33
CA LYS A 28 -7.26 -6.37 -4.20
C LYS A 28 -6.63 -6.40 -2.81
N LEU A 29 -6.21 -5.24 -2.30
CA LEU A 29 -5.60 -5.13 -0.98
C LEU A 29 -6.55 -5.62 0.11
N ARG A 30 -7.82 -5.23 0.05
CA ARG A 30 -8.86 -5.67 0.97
C ARG A 30 -8.92 -7.19 1.04
N GLY A 31 -9.05 -7.86 -0.11
CA GLY A 31 -9.13 -9.31 -0.18
C GLY A 31 -7.88 -10.00 0.38
N VAL A 32 -6.69 -9.43 0.18
CA VAL A 32 -5.45 -9.92 0.77
C VAL A 32 -5.45 -9.75 2.29
N LEU A 33 -5.81 -8.57 2.79
CA LEU A 33 -5.80 -8.30 4.23
C LEU A 33 -6.81 -9.16 4.99
N GLU A 34 -8.02 -9.35 4.46
CA GLU A 34 -9.04 -10.26 5.03
C GLU A 34 -8.50 -11.69 5.16
N GLN A 35 -7.67 -12.15 4.21
CA GLN A 35 -7.02 -13.47 4.28
C GLN A 35 -5.89 -13.54 5.31
N LEU A 36 -5.28 -12.42 5.67
CA LEU A 36 -4.11 -12.35 6.54
C LEU A 36 -4.46 -12.02 7.99
N GLU A 37 -5.66 -11.51 8.25
CA GLU A 37 -6.11 -11.19 9.60
C GLU A 37 -6.02 -12.41 10.54
N GLY A 38 -5.49 -12.19 11.73
CA GLY A 38 -5.20 -13.21 12.74
C GLY A 38 -3.93 -14.01 12.51
N LYS A 39 -3.24 -13.86 11.38
CA LYS A 39 -2.06 -14.65 11.01
C LYS A 39 -0.76 -13.90 11.25
N ASP A 40 0.35 -14.64 11.28
CA ASP A 40 1.67 -14.05 11.32
C ASP A 40 2.08 -13.61 9.90
N VAL A 41 2.41 -12.34 9.75
CA VAL A 41 2.91 -11.77 8.50
C VAL A 41 4.24 -11.06 8.72
N TYR A 42 4.96 -10.84 7.63
CA TYR A 42 6.26 -10.21 7.63
C TYR A 42 6.22 -9.03 6.68
N ILE A 43 6.59 -7.85 7.17
CA ILE A 43 6.58 -6.62 6.41
C ILE A 43 8.00 -6.29 5.99
N GLY A 44 8.20 -6.02 4.71
CA GLY A 44 9.38 -5.36 4.20
C GLY A 44 9.02 -4.04 3.55
N SER A 45 9.99 -3.14 3.51
CA SER A 45 9.86 -1.90 2.76
C SER A 45 11.19 -1.58 2.11
N TYR A 46 11.11 -1.37 0.80
CA TYR A 46 12.18 -0.82 0.01
C TYR A 46 11.83 0.63 -0.23
N GLY A 47 12.17 1.49 0.73
CA GLY A 47 12.35 2.90 0.40
C GLY A 47 13.46 2.94 -0.65
N GLY A 48 13.16 3.42 -1.84
CA GLY A 48 14.09 3.39 -2.99
C GLY A 48 15.38 4.18 -2.73
N ALA A 49 15.95 4.79 -3.77
CA ALA A 49 17.26 5.46 -3.71
C ALA A 49 17.43 6.60 -2.68
N ARG A 50 16.39 6.95 -1.92
CA ARG A 50 16.37 8.05 -0.93
C ARG A 50 16.10 7.60 0.51
N SER A 51 15.98 6.29 0.77
CA SER A 51 15.91 5.77 2.14
C SER A 51 17.28 5.32 2.61
N HIS A 52 17.72 5.80 3.77
CA HIS A 52 18.97 5.37 4.40
C HIS A 52 18.85 4.04 5.12
N PHE A 53 17.64 3.48 5.23
CA PHE A 53 17.37 2.21 5.89
C PHE A 53 16.36 1.39 5.09
N ARG A 54 16.48 0.07 5.23
CA ARG A 54 15.56 -0.91 4.65
C ARG A 54 14.95 -1.71 5.79
N ILE A 55 13.64 -1.91 5.73
CA ILE A 55 12.95 -2.86 6.61
C ILE A 55 12.87 -4.18 5.83
N ASN A 56 13.29 -5.28 6.46
CA ASN A 56 13.22 -6.60 5.85
C ASN A 56 12.63 -7.59 6.84
N ARG A 57 11.53 -8.24 6.44
CA ARG A 57 10.85 -9.30 7.20
C ARG A 57 10.56 -8.93 8.66
N LEU A 58 10.08 -7.71 8.89
CA LEU A 58 9.57 -7.31 10.20
C LEU A 58 8.30 -8.11 10.52
N LYS A 59 8.35 -8.98 11.52
CA LYS A 59 7.21 -9.81 11.89
C LYS A 59 6.11 -8.97 12.58
N LEU A 60 4.92 -8.98 12.00
CA LEU A 60 3.67 -8.62 12.67
C LEU A 60 2.94 -9.93 13.02
N GLY A 61 3.09 -10.36 14.27
CA GLY A 61 2.43 -11.57 14.75
C GLY A 61 0.96 -11.32 15.08
N ARG A 62 0.09 -12.31 14.77
CA ARG A 62 -1.37 -12.23 14.93
C ARG A 62 -1.95 -10.90 14.43
N LEU A 63 -1.79 -10.66 13.13
CA LEU A 63 -2.16 -9.41 12.49
C LEU A 63 -3.58 -8.99 12.86
N ARG A 64 -3.74 -7.75 13.34
CA ARG A 64 -5.05 -7.11 13.53
C ARG A 64 -5.17 -5.91 12.62
N LEU A 65 -6.35 -5.70 12.06
CA LEU A 65 -6.59 -4.63 11.11
C LEU A 65 -7.40 -3.51 11.74
N GLU A 66 -6.97 -2.27 11.50
CA GLU A 66 -7.75 -1.08 11.82
C GLU A 66 -7.86 -0.19 10.57
N TYR A 67 -9.06 0.34 10.35
CA TYR A 67 -9.38 1.17 9.20
C TYR A 67 -9.79 2.56 9.68
N SER A 68 -9.22 3.59 9.07
CA SER A 68 -9.54 4.97 9.42
C SER A 68 -9.63 5.86 8.18
N SER A 69 -10.55 6.81 8.23
CA SER A 69 -10.65 7.90 7.27
C SER A 69 -10.92 9.21 8.02
N TYR A 70 -10.63 10.33 7.37
CA TYR A 70 -10.96 11.65 7.92
C TYR A 70 -12.45 11.82 8.22
N LYS A 71 -13.33 11.18 7.43
CA LYS A 71 -14.79 11.33 7.54
C LYS A 71 -15.42 10.35 8.54
N TYR A 72 -14.80 9.19 8.73
CA TYR A 72 -15.31 8.11 9.58
C TYR A 72 -14.14 7.46 10.33
N PRO A 73 -13.82 7.91 11.55
CA PRO A 73 -12.82 7.26 12.39
C PRO A 73 -13.33 5.88 12.82
N ALA A 74 -12.47 4.86 12.70
CA ALA A 74 -12.72 3.47 13.13
C ALA A 74 -13.91 2.74 12.46
N ALA A 75 -14.37 3.20 11.29
CA ALA A 75 -15.40 2.48 10.54
C ALA A 75 -14.83 1.22 9.86
N PRO A 76 -15.54 0.07 9.89
CA PRO A 76 -15.11 -1.13 9.19
C PRO A 76 -15.12 -0.90 7.67
N TRP A 77 -14.18 -1.50 6.94
CA TRP A 77 -14.15 -1.44 5.48
C TRP A 77 -15.33 -2.23 4.87
N LYS A 78 -16.46 -1.54 4.64
CA LYS A 78 -17.71 -2.14 4.10
C LYS A 78 -18.41 -1.21 3.12
N GLY A 79 -19.09 -1.79 2.12
CA GLY A 79 -19.81 -1.05 1.08
C GLY A 79 -18.89 -0.11 0.31
N ASP A 80 -19.36 1.11 0.01
CA ASP A 80 -18.61 2.12 -0.75
C ASP A 80 -17.55 2.86 0.08
N TYR A 81 -17.41 2.53 1.37
CA TYR A 81 -16.43 3.17 2.24
C TYR A 81 -15.01 2.73 1.85
N THR A 82 -14.16 3.70 1.54
CA THR A 82 -12.72 3.48 1.26
C THR A 82 -11.87 4.13 2.36
N PRO A 83 -11.09 3.36 3.14
CA PRO A 83 -10.25 3.91 4.19
C PRO A 83 -9.13 4.77 3.62
N SER A 84 -8.81 5.89 4.27
CA SER A 84 -7.65 6.73 3.93
C SER A 84 -6.36 6.17 4.52
N VAL A 85 -6.47 5.49 5.66
CA VAL A 85 -5.37 4.83 6.38
C VAL A 85 -5.80 3.43 6.78
N ILE A 86 -4.94 2.46 6.53
CA ILE A 86 -5.05 1.10 7.03
C ILE A 86 -3.90 0.89 8.02
N VAL A 87 -4.19 0.42 9.22
CA VAL A 87 -3.17 0.10 10.22
C VAL A 87 -3.09 -1.40 10.38
N LEU A 88 -1.88 -1.92 10.18
CA LEU A 88 -1.49 -3.30 10.42
C LEU A 88 -0.89 -3.38 11.81
N TRP A 89 -1.64 -3.92 12.77
CA TRP A 89 -1.18 -4.10 14.14
C TRP A 89 -0.57 -5.49 14.32
N GLY A 90 0.62 -5.54 14.90
CA GLY A 90 1.27 -6.76 15.37
C GLY A 90 1.29 -6.84 16.90
N ASN A 91 2.19 -7.68 17.40
CA ASN A 91 2.43 -7.85 18.84
C ASN A 91 3.07 -6.60 19.46
N ARG A 92 2.83 -6.39 20.77
CA ARG A 92 3.46 -5.33 21.59
C ARG A 92 3.30 -3.92 20.98
N ASP A 93 2.12 -3.63 20.45
CA ASP A 93 1.75 -2.35 19.83
C ASP A 93 2.61 -1.94 18.63
N GLY A 94 3.40 -2.87 18.07
CA GLY A 94 4.07 -2.67 16.79
C GLY A 94 3.03 -2.48 15.69
N SER A 95 3.17 -1.42 14.89
CA SER A 95 2.22 -1.15 13.80
C SER A 95 2.89 -0.61 12.54
N VAL A 96 2.26 -0.90 11.42
CA VAL A 96 2.59 -0.32 10.11
C VAL A 96 1.34 0.39 9.60
N ARG A 97 1.48 1.67 9.23
CA ARG A 97 0.39 2.47 8.68
C ARG A 97 0.55 2.58 7.17
N ILE A 98 -0.50 2.26 6.44
CA ILE A 98 -0.57 2.34 4.99
C ILE A 98 -1.52 3.47 4.64
N PHE A 99 -0.99 4.51 4.00
CA PHE A 99 -1.78 5.59 3.41
C PHE A 99 -2.24 5.15 2.01
N THR A 100 -3.55 5.14 1.78
CA THR A 100 -4.14 4.47 0.60
C THR A 100 -4.22 5.37 -0.63
N ASP A 101 -3.91 6.65 -0.49
CA ASP A 101 -4.08 7.69 -1.50
C ASP A 101 -3.19 7.54 -2.73
N GLN A 102 -2.06 6.88 -2.57
CA GLN A 102 -1.08 6.66 -3.63
C GLN A 102 -0.94 5.19 -4.04
N LEU A 103 -1.74 4.29 -3.49
CA LEU A 103 -1.72 2.89 -3.89
C LEU A 103 -2.24 2.75 -5.33
N VAL A 104 -1.43 2.22 -6.22
CA VAL A 104 -1.80 2.05 -7.64
C VAL A 104 -1.87 0.61 -8.08
N ASN A 105 -1.25 -0.31 -7.34
CA ASN A 105 -1.32 -1.73 -7.64
C ASN A 105 -1.04 -2.57 -6.40
N VAL A 106 -1.56 -3.80 -6.44
CA VAL A 106 -1.21 -4.88 -5.53
C VAL A 106 -0.86 -6.07 -6.40
N ARG A 107 0.40 -6.50 -6.35
CA ARG A 107 0.90 -7.66 -7.09
C ARG A 107 1.08 -8.82 -6.14
N GLU A 108 0.68 -10.00 -6.58
CA GLU A 108 0.91 -11.24 -5.87
C GLU A 108 2.03 -12.02 -6.54
N GLN A 109 2.92 -12.58 -5.74
CA GLN A 109 3.99 -13.47 -6.19
C GLN A 109 4.07 -14.65 -5.26
N GLU A 110 4.00 -15.84 -5.84
CA GLU A 110 4.18 -17.09 -5.12
C GLU A 110 5.62 -17.57 -5.29
N TYR A 111 6.27 -17.85 -4.17
CA TYR A 111 7.61 -18.42 -4.11
C TYR A 111 7.58 -19.74 -3.36
N GLN A 112 8.64 -20.55 -3.55
CA GLN A 112 8.80 -21.79 -2.80
C GLN A 112 8.97 -21.44 -1.31
N GLY A 113 7.92 -21.74 -0.52
CA GLY A 113 7.88 -21.52 0.93
C GLY A 113 7.20 -20.23 1.41
N TYR A 114 6.75 -19.32 0.53
CA TYR A 114 5.97 -18.14 0.95
C TYR A 114 5.16 -17.52 -0.19
N THR A 115 4.11 -16.78 0.18
CA THR A 115 3.41 -15.85 -0.71
C THR A 115 3.81 -14.43 -0.35
N MET A 116 4.07 -13.60 -1.37
CA MET A 116 4.45 -12.20 -1.22
C MET A 116 3.47 -11.32 -1.99
N TRP A 117 2.94 -10.31 -1.31
CA TRP A 117 2.14 -9.25 -1.91
C TRP A 117 2.95 -7.95 -1.92
N LEU A 118 3.10 -7.37 -3.09
CA LEU A 118 3.80 -6.11 -3.31
C LEU A 118 2.77 -5.01 -3.49
N LEU A 119 2.72 -4.09 -2.53
CA LEU A 119 1.91 -2.88 -2.58
C LEU A 119 2.73 -1.79 -3.22
N ASP A 120 2.24 -1.32 -4.34
CA ASP A 120 2.92 -0.38 -5.20
C ASP A 120 2.31 1.01 -5.03
N PHE A 121 3.15 1.96 -4.60
CA PHE A 121 2.76 3.34 -4.39
C PHE A 121 3.35 4.21 -5.48
N TRP A 122 2.47 4.89 -6.21
CA TRP A 122 2.83 5.88 -7.20
C TRP A 122 2.82 7.25 -6.55
N ASN A 123 3.94 7.98 -6.61
CA ASN A 123 3.86 9.41 -6.36
C ASN A 123 4.53 10.30 -7.40
N GLY A 124 4.37 9.88 -8.66
CA GLY A 124 4.56 10.73 -9.83
C GLY A 124 5.90 10.52 -10.54
N PHE A 125 6.00 11.11 -11.72
CA PHE A 125 7.25 11.62 -12.28
C PHE A 125 7.12 13.15 -12.21
N GLY A 126 7.67 13.82 -11.20
CA GLY A 126 7.42 15.26 -11.07
C GLY A 126 8.31 15.99 -10.07
N GLU A 127 8.89 17.09 -10.54
CA GLU A 127 9.53 18.15 -9.77
C GLU A 127 8.54 18.84 -8.80
N TYR A 128 9.12 19.49 -7.80
CA TYR A 128 8.55 20.07 -6.57
C TYR A 128 7.37 21.08 -6.73
N PRO A 129 6.45 21.24 -5.75
CA PRO A 129 6.22 20.46 -4.52
C PRO A 129 4.83 19.80 -4.46
N ILE A 130 4.77 18.50 -4.21
CA ILE A 130 3.57 17.84 -3.67
C ILE A 130 4.01 17.10 -2.40
N ASP A 131 3.78 17.74 -1.25
CA ASP A 131 4.07 17.29 0.14
C ASP A 131 5.56 16.97 0.45
N PRO A 132 6.28 17.82 1.22
CA PRO A 132 7.69 17.59 1.56
C PRO A 132 7.93 16.33 2.40
N CYS A 133 6.89 15.73 2.98
CA CYS A 133 6.98 14.47 3.72
C CYS A 133 6.92 13.22 2.81
N ARG A 134 6.65 13.38 1.51
CA ARG A 134 6.47 12.26 0.58
C ARG A 134 7.67 12.14 -0.36
N PRO A 135 8.47 11.07 -0.23
CA PRO A 135 9.64 10.91 -1.09
C PRO A 135 9.22 10.72 -2.54
N ILE A 136 9.82 11.50 -3.45
CA ILE A 136 9.64 11.41 -4.90
C ILE A 136 10.02 10.00 -5.38
N GLY A 137 9.11 9.32 -6.06
CA GLY A 137 9.40 8.11 -6.84
C GLY A 137 8.36 7.00 -6.66
N TYR A 138 8.81 5.77 -6.87
CA TYR A 138 8.00 4.59 -6.62
C TYR A 138 8.42 3.97 -5.29
N ALA A 139 7.47 3.80 -4.38
CA ALA A 139 7.69 3.08 -3.14
C ALA A 139 6.98 1.74 -3.18
N CYS A 140 7.59 0.72 -2.58
CA CYS A 140 7.00 -0.61 -2.50
C CYS A 140 7.06 -1.11 -1.05
N LEU A 141 5.91 -1.61 -0.59
CA LEU A 141 5.78 -2.34 0.67
C LEU A 141 5.50 -3.80 0.33
N ASP A 142 6.31 -4.72 0.84
CA ASP A 142 6.04 -6.14 0.73
C ASP A 142 5.38 -6.67 2.00
N ILE A 143 4.31 -7.45 1.81
CA ILE A 143 3.68 -8.25 2.84
C ILE A 143 3.96 -9.70 2.49
N VAL A 144 4.60 -10.44 3.38
CA VAL A 144 4.99 -11.83 3.18
C VAL A 144 4.29 -12.71 4.19
N ARG A 145 3.74 -13.82 3.71
CA ARG A 145 3.27 -14.92 4.55
C ARG A 145 4.03 -16.18 4.16
N PHE A 146 4.74 -16.76 5.12
CA PHE A 146 5.38 -18.06 4.92
C PHE A 146 4.31 -19.16 4.88
N LYS A 147 4.57 -20.16 4.05
CA LYS A 147 3.80 -21.40 4.04
C LYS A 147 4.21 -22.19 5.28
N ASP A 148 3.21 -22.69 6.01
CA ASP A 148 3.41 -23.56 7.15
C ASP A 148 3.96 -24.93 6.70
#